data_AF-A0A949T495-F1
#
_entry.id   AF-A0A949T495-F1
#
_cell.length_a   1.000
_cell.length_b   1.000
_cell.length_c   1.000
_cell.angle_alpha   90.00
_cell.angle_beta   90.00
_cell.angle_gamma   90.00
#
_symmetry.space_group_name_H-M   'P 1'
#
loop_
_entity.id
_entity.type
_entity.pdbx_description
1 polymer ?
#
loop_
_entity_poly.entity_id
_entity_poly.type
_entity_poly.pdbx_seq_one_letter_code
_entity_poly.pdbx_strand_id
1 'polypeptide(L)'
;MVKSIPPKIDIPSHNYLLKDREWKCEEKPSYKVYQSGSHINSNFIQVYVPNRPYRDEKGKTKAVIYMHGFALCMPKFYEQHLEELVEKGYYVLFPGFQKSDYPDNPDSNENISDKKQTKLVNWSEIIEFIRDTFKHLSKGRVRTVLRRIIVAAVKIRLFLAISLIIGLISVTYYFVDRRYGKHLIKLIRTVRYSLFQTPLTWINNAITTTDDAWQMLCRNNSQLAETNTDFYVFGHSLGGLLALSWIYYIKQEKNQLNKKFYPQQIIVADPAPNTISGIPKTVIFVLQLLNSRLIRGAIDIKKTGLDIDVPVAVLHGDNDKLVKPAAWDKAGLFSKKSNFDYIASADKKIYFSLSDKQDKLFAFHNQAVTDTSYFSDALFKKFGGVKHQANAYNHEYIWSGLNLVIKESVKASELLNKFPLKTIKVVDKLPKKALDIKLVLIILSVIGLSGLGYFFWSQGII
;
A
#
# COMPACT_ATOMS: atom_id res chain seq x y z
N MET A 1 -8.97 -1.78 35.39
CA MET A 1 -9.02 -1.76 33.90
C MET A 1 -9.69 -0.48 33.44
N VAL A 2 -8.92 0.54 33.08
CA VAL A 2 -9.47 1.78 32.51
C VAL A 2 -9.74 1.53 31.04
N LYS A 3 -11.01 1.46 30.64
CA LYS A 3 -11.43 1.38 29.23
C LYS A 3 -10.94 2.66 28.54
N SER A 4 -9.92 2.53 27.68
CA SER A 4 -9.46 3.62 26.82
C SER A 4 -10.56 3.93 25.80
N ILE A 5 -11.27 5.05 26.00
CA ILE A 5 -12.20 5.59 25.03
C ILE A 5 -11.36 6.05 23.81
N PRO A 6 -11.60 5.53 22.59
CA PRO A 6 -10.87 6.00 21.42
C PRO A 6 -11.14 7.49 21.20
N PRO A 7 -10.13 8.29 20.81
CA PRO A 7 -10.32 9.71 20.61
C PRO A 7 -11.39 9.96 19.53
N LYS A 8 -12.32 10.88 19.81
CA LYS A 8 -13.25 11.42 18.82
C LYS A 8 -12.44 11.95 17.64
N ILE A 9 -12.64 11.33 16.48
CA ILE A 9 -12.00 11.72 15.22
C ILE A 9 -12.88 12.82 14.63
N ASP A 10 -12.36 14.05 14.55
CA ASP A 10 -12.96 15.11 13.74
C ASP A 10 -12.73 14.73 12.26
N ILE A 11 -13.75 14.15 11.65
CA ILE A 11 -13.82 13.95 10.20
C ILE A 11 -14.27 15.29 9.60
N PRO A 12 -13.48 15.93 8.72
CA PRO A 12 -13.93 17.14 8.03
C PRO A 12 -15.26 16.89 7.31
N SER A 13 -16.21 17.81 7.47
CA SER A 13 -17.55 17.68 6.88
C SER A 13 -17.48 17.56 5.35
N HIS A 14 -18.12 16.52 4.81
CA HIS A 14 -18.09 16.08 3.41
C HIS A 14 -18.66 17.08 2.37
N ASN A 15 -19.25 18.20 2.78
CA ASN A 15 -19.99 19.07 1.85
C ASN A 15 -19.14 20.10 1.08
N TYR A 16 -17.83 20.19 1.31
CA TYR A 16 -16.98 21.23 0.69
C TYR A 16 -16.02 20.74 -0.41
N LEU A 17 -15.98 19.46 -0.77
CA LEU A 17 -14.94 18.93 -1.66
C LEU A 17 -15.39 18.55 -3.08
N LEU A 18 -16.70 18.52 -3.35
CA LEU A 18 -17.27 17.97 -4.59
C LEU A 18 -17.50 18.97 -5.74
N LYS A 19 -17.53 20.28 -5.48
CA LYS A 19 -17.97 21.26 -6.50
C LYS A 19 -16.86 21.93 -7.33
N ASP A 20 -15.63 21.96 -6.84
CA ASP A 20 -14.59 22.83 -7.44
C ASP A 20 -13.29 22.10 -7.85
N ARG A 21 -13.29 20.77 -7.96
CA ARG A 21 -12.11 20.07 -8.47
C ARG A 21 -12.08 20.12 -9.99
N GLU A 22 -10.99 20.67 -10.53
CA GLU A 22 -10.70 20.59 -11.96
C GLU A 22 -10.49 19.11 -12.36
N TRP A 23 -11.17 18.69 -13.41
CA TRP A 23 -11.03 17.36 -13.99
C TRP A 23 -10.38 17.48 -15.36
N LYS A 24 -9.29 16.74 -15.55
CA LYS A 24 -8.66 16.58 -16.86
C LYS A 24 -9.19 15.30 -17.49
N CYS A 25 -9.53 15.36 -18.76
CA CYS A 25 -9.97 14.21 -19.53
C CYS A 25 -8.98 14.01 -20.67
N GLU A 26 -8.42 12.81 -20.76
CA GLU A 26 -7.63 12.36 -21.90
C GLU A 26 -8.42 11.30 -22.65
N GLU A 27 -8.57 11.49 -23.95
CA GLU A 27 -9.24 10.54 -24.86
C GLU A 27 -8.21 9.54 -25.39
N LYS A 28 -8.48 8.24 -25.21
CA LYS A 28 -7.74 7.14 -25.83
C LYS A 28 -8.66 6.41 -26.82
N PRO A 29 -8.14 5.61 -27.77
CA PRO A 29 -8.97 4.96 -28.78
C PRO A 29 -10.13 4.11 -28.21
N SER A 30 -9.89 3.36 -27.13
CA SER A 30 -10.83 2.40 -26.54
C SER A 30 -11.45 2.84 -25.20
N TYR A 31 -10.93 3.92 -24.58
CA TYR A 31 -11.37 4.42 -23.27
C TYR A 31 -11.03 5.90 -23.07
N LYS A 32 -11.50 6.47 -21.97
CA LYS A 32 -11.15 7.82 -21.50
C LYS A 32 -10.47 7.73 -20.15
N VAL A 33 -9.59 8.69 -19.87
CA VAL A 33 -8.92 8.79 -18.58
C VAL A 33 -9.30 10.13 -17.95
N TYR A 34 -10.03 10.06 -16.84
CA TYR A 34 -10.37 11.22 -16.02
C TYR A 34 -9.40 11.31 -14.86
N GLN A 35 -8.83 12.49 -14.65
CA GLN A 35 -7.88 12.72 -13.56
C GLN A 35 -8.25 13.98 -12.77
N SER A 36 -8.12 13.92 -11.46
CA SER A 36 -8.29 15.07 -10.58
C SER A 36 -7.50 14.95 -9.29
N GLY A 37 -7.40 16.07 -8.56
CA GLY A 37 -6.68 16.18 -7.30
C GLY A 37 -5.17 16.24 -7.47
N SER A 38 -4.46 16.03 -6.36
CA SER A 38 -3.00 16.12 -6.33
C SER A 38 -2.37 15.14 -5.35
N HIS A 39 -1.21 14.60 -5.72
CA HIS A 39 -0.43 13.69 -4.90
C HIS A 39 -0.01 14.35 -3.58
N ILE A 40 0.30 15.65 -3.55
CA ILE A 40 0.73 16.33 -2.31
C ILE A 40 -0.42 16.48 -1.29
N ASN A 41 -1.65 16.49 -1.81
CA ASN A 41 -2.86 16.63 -1.02
C ASN A 41 -3.51 15.29 -0.67
N SER A 42 -2.97 14.16 -1.14
CA SER A 42 -3.50 12.81 -0.94
C SER A 42 -4.96 12.66 -1.38
N ASN A 43 -5.34 13.40 -2.42
CA ASN A 43 -6.68 13.37 -3.02
C ASN A 43 -6.60 13.15 -4.54
N PHE A 44 -5.44 12.72 -5.03
CA PHE A 44 -5.24 12.34 -6.42
C PHE A 44 -6.10 11.13 -6.76
N ILE A 45 -6.73 11.16 -7.93
CA ILE A 45 -7.41 10.01 -8.51
C ILE A 45 -7.31 10.03 -10.02
N GLN A 46 -7.17 8.83 -10.57
CA GLN A 46 -7.34 8.60 -11.99
C GLN A 46 -8.43 7.54 -12.17
N VAL A 47 -9.31 7.78 -13.14
CA VAL A 47 -10.42 6.89 -13.47
C VAL A 47 -10.38 6.57 -14.94
N TYR A 48 -10.24 5.29 -15.24
CA TYR A 48 -10.27 4.76 -16.59
C TYR A 48 -11.71 4.34 -16.91
N VAL A 49 -12.29 4.96 -17.94
CA VAL A 49 -13.68 4.82 -18.32
C VAL A 49 -13.77 4.19 -19.70
N PRO A 50 -14.35 3.00 -19.85
CA PRO A 50 -14.41 2.32 -21.13
C PRO A 50 -15.37 3.04 -22.09
N ASN A 51 -14.98 3.18 -23.37
CA ASN A 51 -15.89 3.69 -24.40
C ASN A 51 -17.06 2.72 -24.65
N ARG A 52 -16.83 1.42 -24.40
CA ARG A 52 -17.82 0.34 -24.49
C ARG A 52 -17.85 -0.43 -23.17
N PRO A 53 -18.64 0.00 -22.18
CA PRO A 53 -18.72 -0.67 -20.90
C PRO A 53 -19.20 -2.12 -21.04
N TYR A 54 -18.55 -3.03 -20.31
CA TYR A 54 -19.03 -4.39 -20.13
C TYR A 54 -20.41 -4.36 -19.46
N ARG A 55 -21.32 -5.20 -19.94
CA ARG A 55 -22.61 -5.46 -19.31
C ARG A 55 -22.82 -6.96 -19.22
N ASP A 56 -23.22 -7.44 -18.04
CA ASP A 56 -23.65 -8.83 -17.90
C ASP A 56 -25.06 -9.05 -18.48
N GLU A 57 -25.57 -10.28 -18.39
CA GLU A 57 -26.92 -10.65 -18.86
C GLU A 57 -28.03 -9.83 -18.19
N LYS A 58 -27.77 -9.24 -17.02
CA LYS A 58 -28.70 -8.38 -16.26
C LYS A 58 -28.45 -6.89 -16.52
N GLY A 59 -27.59 -6.55 -17.48
CA GLY A 59 -27.24 -5.18 -17.84
C GLY A 59 -26.28 -4.48 -16.86
N LYS A 60 -25.77 -5.19 -15.85
CA LYS A 60 -24.88 -4.61 -14.83
C LYS A 60 -23.49 -4.34 -15.37
N THR A 61 -22.94 -3.20 -14.98
CA THR A 61 -21.54 -2.84 -15.23
C THR A 61 -20.64 -3.38 -14.13
N LYS A 62 -19.32 -3.39 -14.39
CA LYS A 62 -18.30 -3.83 -13.42
C LYS A 62 -17.29 -2.72 -13.17
N ALA A 63 -16.93 -2.52 -11.91
CA ALA A 63 -15.95 -1.51 -11.49
C ALA A 63 -14.89 -2.11 -10.57
N VAL A 64 -13.65 -1.67 -10.72
CA VAL A 64 -12.49 -2.12 -9.94
C VAL A 64 -11.88 -0.94 -9.20
N ILE A 65 -11.77 -1.05 -7.88
CA ILE A 65 -10.99 -0.13 -7.07
C ILE A 65 -9.58 -0.73 -6.95
N TYR A 66 -8.59 -0.03 -7.50
CA TYR A 66 -7.22 -0.51 -7.62
C TYR A 66 -6.29 0.18 -6.61
N MET A 67 -5.93 -0.55 -5.56
CA MET A 67 -5.14 -0.03 -4.44
C MET A 67 -3.64 -0.28 -4.63
N HIS A 68 -2.86 0.79 -4.76
CA HIS A 68 -1.43 0.71 -5.01
C HIS A 68 -0.59 0.34 -3.78
N GLY A 69 0.62 -0.19 -4.01
CA GLY A 69 1.61 -0.46 -2.96
C GLY A 69 2.23 0.80 -2.33
N PHE A 70 2.91 0.64 -1.20
CA PHE A 70 3.50 1.78 -0.48
C PHE A 70 4.47 2.55 -1.36
N ALA A 71 4.28 3.87 -1.44
CA ALA A 71 5.07 4.78 -2.28
C ALA A 71 4.96 4.55 -3.79
N LEU A 72 4.14 3.61 -4.27
CA LEU A 72 3.91 3.36 -5.69
C LEU A 72 2.64 4.07 -6.17
N CYS A 73 2.48 5.34 -5.77
CA CYS A 73 1.22 6.07 -5.92
C CYS A 73 0.93 6.56 -7.35
N MET A 74 1.87 6.40 -8.28
CA MET A 74 1.64 6.78 -9.68
C MET A 74 0.99 5.61 -10.45
N PRO A 75 -0.03 5.89 -11.28
CA PRO A 75 -0.65 4.88 -12.15
C PRO A 75 0.36 4.14 -13.03
N LYS A 76 1.43 4.82 -13.48
CA LYS A 76 2.53 4.26 -14.28
C LYS A 76 3.11 2.94 -13.76
N PHE A 77 3.16 2.75 -12.44
CA PHE A 77 3.66 1.49 -11.85
C PHE A 77 2.78 0.27 -12.19
N TYR A 78 1.53 0.48 -12.60
CA TYR A 78 0.55 -0.56 -12.90
C TYR A 78 -0.15 -0.37 -14.25
N GLU A 79 0.29 0.61 -15.04
CA GLU A 79 -0.46 1.19 -16.17
C GLU A 79 -0.97 0.14 -17.14
N GLN A 80 -0.11 -0.77 -17.61
CA GLN A 80 -0.53 -1.83 -18.53
C GLN A 80 -1.67 -2.70 -17.96
N HIS A 81 -1.71 -2.95 -16.64
CA HIS A 81 -2.83 -3.68 -16.03
C HIS A 81 -4.11 -2.84 -16.00
N LEU A 82 -4.00 -1.55 -15.68
CA LEU A 82 -5.14 -0.63 -15.65
C LEU A 82 -5.76 -0.49 -17.04
N GLU A 83 -4.92 -0.38 -18.07
CA GLU A 83 -5.30 -0.34 -19.48
C GLU A 83 -5.99 -1.63 -19.92
N GLU A 84 -5.39 -2.80 -19.64
CA GLU A 84 -6.03 -4.09 -19.97
C GLU A 84 -7.41 -4.26 -19.31
N LEU A 85 -7.60 -3.78 -18.08
CA LEU A 85 -8.89 -3.86 -17.38
C LEU A 85 -9.94 -2.97 -18.05
N VAL A 86 -9.59 -1.73 -18.40
CA VAL A 86 -10.54 -0.81 -19.03
C VAL A 86 -10.86 -1.21 -20.47
N GLU A 87 -9.89 -1.76 -21.21
CA GLU A 87 -10.13 -2.28 -22.57
C GLU A 87 -11.09 -3.47 -22.59
N LYS A 88 -11.20 -4.22 -21.49
CA LYS A 88 -12.20 -5.27 -21.30
C LYS A 88 -13.59 -4.74 -20.93
N GLY A 89 -13.74 -3.42 -20.85
CA GLY A 89 -15.00 -2.74 -20.56
C GLY A 89 -15.25 -2.47 -19.08
N TYR A 90 -14.24 -2.56 -18.21
CA TYR A 90 -14.41 -2.30 -16.77
C TYR A 90 -14.11 -0.84 -16.43
N TYR A 91 -14.86 -0.28 -15.49
CA TYR A 91 -14.47 0.99 -14.87
C TYR A 91 -13.32 0.73 -13.90
N VAL A 92 -12.23 1.49 -13.97
CA VAL A 92 -11.08 1.29 -13.07
C VAL A 92 -10.80 2.59 -12.32
N LEU A 93 -10.88 2.55 -10.99
CA LEU A 93 -10.64 3.68 -10.10
C LEU A 93 -9.30 3.47 -9.39
N PHE A 94 -8.35 4.38 -9.60
CA PHE A 94 -7.02 4.34 -8.99
C PHE A 94 -6.84 5.54 -8.04
N PRO A 95 -7.17 5.38 -6.74
CA PRO A 95 -7.00 6.46 -5.76
C PRO A 95 -5.56 6.55 -5.25
N GLY A 96 -4.94 7.72 -5.41
CA GLY A 96 -3.65 8.09 -4.82
C GLY A 96 -3.81 8.50 -3.35
N PHE A 97 -3.87 7.51 -2.46
CA PHE A 97 -4.25 7.72 -1.05
C PHE A 97 -3.13 8.22 -0.13
N GLN A 98 -1.89 8.19 -0.61
CA GLN A 98 -0.71 8.65 0.11
C GLN A 98 -0.29 10.05 -0.36
N LYS A 99 0.08 10.91 0.58
CA LYS A 99 0.78 12.17 0.25
C LYS A 99 2.15 11.89 -0.35
N SER A 100 2.40 12.43 -1.54
CA SER A 100 3.68 12.29 -2.21
C SER A 100 4.06 13.49 -3.06
N ASP A 101 5.36 13.65 -3.27
CA ASP A 101 5.96 14.68 -4.14
C ASP A 101 6.03 14.21 -5.61
N TYR A 102 5.15 13.28 -6.02
CA TYR A 102 5.00 12.86 -7.42
C TYR A 102 4.38 13.99 -8.26
N PRO A 103 4.71 14.06 -9.56
CA PRO A 103 4.00 14.97 -10.45
C PRO A 103 2.55 14.51 -10.61
N ASP A 104 1.63 15.47 -10.67
CA ASP A 104 0.23 15.18 -10.95
C ASP A 104 0.00 14.84 -12.43
N ASN A 105 0.95 15.15 -13.33
CA ASN A 105 0.90 14.74 -14.73
C ASN A 105 1.93 13.62 -15.00
N PRO A 106 1.51 12.39 -15.35
CA PRO A 106 2.42 11.28 -15.60
C PRO A 106 3.41 11.53 -16.76
N ASP A 107 3.03 12.34 -17.77
CA ASP A 107 3.87 12.67 -18.93
C ASP A 107 4.85 13.82 -18.69
N SER A 108 4.73 14.48 -17.54
CA SER A 108 5.74 15.45 -17.15
C SER A 108 7.04 14.71 -16.81
N ASN A 109 7.95 14.64 -17.79
CA ASN A 109 9.37 14.33 -17.59
C ASN A 109 10.08 15.35 -16.69
N GLU A 110 9.33 16.29 -16.09
CA GLU A 110 9.83 17.13 -15.04
C GLU A 110 10.13 16.26 -13.83
N ASN A 111 11.40 15.89 -13.69
CA ASN A 111 12.01 15.67 -12.39
C ASN A 111 11.82 16.96 -11.58
N ILE A 112 10.64 17.13 -10.96
CA ILE A 112 10.38 18.18 -9.95
C ILE A 112 11.44 18.08 -8.84
N SER A 113 12.04 16.88 -8.67
CA SER A 113 13.18 16.67 -7.79
C SER A 113 14.37 17.55 -8.13
N ASP A 114 14.63 17.93 -9.38
CA ASP A 114 15.87 18.59 -9.80
C ASP A 114 15.72 20.09 -10.09
N LYS A 115 14.56 20.57 -10.55
CA LYS A 115 14.35 22.01 -10.83
C LYS A 115 13.86 22.86 -9.65
N LYS A 116 13.33 22.24 -8.58
CA LYS A 116 12.99 22.93 -7.30
C LYS A 116 13.78 22.37 -6.11
N GLN A 117 15.00 21.90 -6.38
CA GLN A 117 15.85 21.14 -5.45
C GLN A 117 16.51 21.96 -4.32
N THR A 118 16.15 23.25 -4.15
CA THR A 118 16.79 24.16 -3.18
C THR A 118 15.86 24.83 -2.15
N LYS A 119 14.62 24.41 -1.97
CA LYS A 119 13.85 24.78 -0.76
C LYS A 119 13.69 23.59 0.17
N LEU A 120 14.81 23.21 0.78
CA LEU A 120 14.89 22.41 2.01
C LEU A 120 14.06 23.09 3.09
N VAL A 121 12.79 22.70 3.25
CA VAL A 121 11.88 23.19 4.29
C VAL A 121 11.66 24.70 4.16
N ASN A 122 10.41 25.14 4.07
CA ASN A 122 10.12 26.55 4.26
C ASN A 122 10.36 26.83 5.76
N TRP A 123 11.62 27.05 6.16
CA TRP A 123 11.97 27.48 7.52
C TRP A 123 11.17 28.72 7.88
N SER A 124 10.83 29.54 6.89
CA SER A 124 9.85 30.62 7.01
C SER A 124 8.50 30.15 7.54
N GLU A 125 7.93 29.01 7.15
CA GLU A 125 6.66 28.51 7.71
C GLU A 125 6.82 28.04 9.16
N ILE A 126 7.94 27.40 9.52
CA ILE A 126 8.21 27.00 10.91
C ILE A 126 8.50 28.23 11.77
N ILE A 127 9.27 29.19 11.26
CA ILE A 127 9.62 30.45 11.92
C ILE A 127 8.39 31.35 12.03
N GLU A 128 7.55 31.45 11.00
CA GLU A 128 6.27 32.16 11.02
C GLU A 128 5.31 31.49 11.98
N PHE A 129 5.25 30.16 12.00
CA PHE A 129 4.44 29.44 12.97
C PHE A 129 4.90 29.70 14.41
N ILE A 130 6.22 29.68 14.67
CA ILE A 130 6.79 30.02 15.98
C ILE A 130 6.46 31.48 16.33
N ARG A 131 6.67 32.41 15.39
CA ARG A 131 6.40 33.85 15.56
C ARG A 131 4.91 34.13 15.81
N ASP A 132 4.01 33.47 15.09
CA ASP A 132 2.56 33.60 15.24
C ASP A 132 2.07 32.96 16.55
N THR A 133 2.69 31.85 16.95
CA THR A 133 2.45 31.21 18.26
C THR A 133 2.88 32.15 19.40
N PHE A 134 4.02 32.83 19.30
CA PHE A 134 4.46 33.85 20.24
C PHE A 134 3.53 35.08 20.26
N LYS A 135 3.03 35.53 19.10
CA LYS A 135 2.02 36.61 18.99
C LYS A 135 0.66 36.25 19.61
N HIS A 136 0.27 34.98 19.59
CA HIS A 136 -0.97 34.54 20.23
C HIS A 136 -0.82 34.27 21.73
N LEU A 137 0.39 33.94 22.20
CA LEU A 137 0.75 33.89 23.62
C LEU A 137 0.57 35.24 24.30
N SER A 138 0.92 36.34 23.63
CA SER A 138 0.71 37.70 24.16
C SER A 138 -0.76 38.15 24.20
N LYS A 139 -1.68 37.42 23.56
CA LYS A 139 -3.13 37.75 23.50
C LYS A 139 -4.01 36.88 24.41
N GLY A 140 -3.43 36.20 25.42
CA GLY A 140 -4.19 35.52 26.48
C GLY A 140 -4.97 34.25 26.07
N ARG A 141 -4.84 33.76 24.83
CA ARG A 141 -5.52 32.52 24.36
C ARG A 141 -4.70 31.26 24.66
N VAL A 142 -4.38 31.03 25.93
CA VAL A 142 -3.46 29.98 26.41
C VAL A 142 -3.81 28.59 25.87
N ARG A 143 -5.11 28.21 25.85
CA ARG A 143 -5.54 26.86 25.43
C ARG A 143 -5.33 26.59 23.94
N THR A 144 -5.57 27.57 23.08
CA THR A 144 -5.37 27.46 21.63
C THR A 144 -3.87 27.47 21.30
N VAL A 145 -3.09 28.26 22.03
CA VAL A 145 -1.63 28.30 21.87
C VAL A 145 -0.97 27.00 22.33
N LEU A 146 -1.38 26.45 23.48
CA LEU A 146 -0.84 25.17 23.99
C LEU A 146 -1.09 24.02 22.99
N ARG A 147 -2.28 23.96 22.40
CA ARG A 147 -2.60 22.99 21.33
C ARG A 147 -1.71 23.17 20.11
N ARG A 148 -1.47 24.41 19.67
CA ARG A 148 -0.56 24.72 18.54
C ARG A 148 0.89 24.31 18.84
N ILE A 149 1.40 24.60 20.04
CA ILE A 149 2.75 24.20 20.49
C ILE A 149 2.92 22.69 20.50
N ILE A 150 1.94 21.95 21.04
CA ILE A 150 1.98 20.48 21.07
C ILE A 150 2.01 19.90 19.64
N VAL A 151 1.19 20.43 18.74
CA VAL A 151 1.17 20.00 17.33
C VAL A 151 2.52 20.26 16.65
N ALA A 152 3.13 21.42 16.88
CA ALA A 152 4.44 21.74 16.33
C ALA A 152 5.57 20.90 16.93
N ALA A 153 5.58 20.67 18.23
CA ALA A 153 6.55 19.80 18.89
C ALA A 153 6.49 18.37 18.32
N VAL A 154 5.29 17.84 18.03
CA VAL A 154 5.13 16.53 17.37
C VAL A 154 5.67 16.56 15.93
N LYS A 155 5.40 17.61 15.15
CA LYS A 155 5.94 17.77 13.79
C LYS A 155 7.47 17.85 13.79
N ILE A 156 8.06 18.62 14.71
CA ILE A 156 9.51 18.78 14.87
C ILE A 156 10.15 17.44 15.25
N ARG A 157 9.61 16.72 16.23
CA ARG A 157 10.14 15.40 16.64
C ARG A 157 10.15 14.41 15.49
N LEU A 158 9.07 14.34 14.70
CA LEU A 158 9.00 13.43 13.56
C LEU A 158 9.90 13.90 12.39
N PHE A 159 10.07 15.20 12.20
CA PHE A 159 11.05 15.72 11.24
C PHE A 159 12.48 15.34 11.63
N LEU A 160 12.84 15.51 12.91
CA LEU A 160 14.13 15.05 13.45
C LEU A 160 14.29 13.53 13.30
N ALA A 161 13.22 12.75 13.53
CA ALA A 161 13.20 11.31 13.29
C ALA A 161 13.60 10.95 11.86
N ILE A 162 12.90 11.53 10.89
CA ILE A 162 13.11 11.24 9.47
C ILE A 162 14.49 11.74 9.05
N SER A 163 14.92 12.90 9.53
CA SER A 163 16.25 13.43 9.24
C SER A 163 17.36 12.53 9.79
N LEU A 164 17.19 12.00 11.01
CA LEU A 164 18.11 11.05 11.62
C LEU A 164 18.12 9.71 10.87
N ILE A 165 16.95 9.20 10.47
CA ILE A 165 16.84 7.98 9.64
C ILE A 165 17.53 8.19 8.29
N ILE A 166 17.28 9.31 7.61
CA ILE A 166 17.92 9.65 6.33
C ILE A 166 19.43 9.78 6.53
N GLY A 167 19.89 10.44 7.60
CA GLY A 167 21.31 10.56 7.94
C GLY A 167 21.96 9.19 8.16
N LEU A 168 21.33 8.32 8.96
CA LEU A 168 21.83 6.99 9.25
C LEU A 168 21.87 6.10 8.00
N ILE A 169 20.83 6.16 7.15
CA ILE A 169 20.80 5.50 5.84
C ILE A 169 21.90 6.06 4.94
N SER A 170 22.05 7.38 4.89
CA SER A 170 23.06 8.04 4.06
C SER A 170 24.45 7.58 4.46
N VAL A 171 24.79 7.59 5.75
CA VAL A 171 26.08 7.12 6.25
C VAL A 171 26.27 5.63 5.97
N THR A 172 25.29 4.79 6.32
CA THR A 172 25.40 3.32 6.16
C THR A 172 25.59 2.92 4.69
N TYR A 173 24.85 3.54 3.77
CA TYR A 173 24.90 3.17 2.35
C TYR A 173 25.89 4.00 1.52
N TYR A 174 26.41 5.11 2.05
CA TYR A 174 27.53 5.83 1.42
C TYR A 174 28.77 4.93 1.28
N PHE A 175 28.99 4.03 2.24
CA PHE A 175 30.11 3.10 2.25
C PHE A 175 29.80 1.73 1.62
N VAL A 176 28.53 1.33 1.48
CA VAL A 176 28.14 -0.02 1.00
C VAL A 176 27.58 -0.03 -0.42
N ASP A 177 26.61 0.84 -0.74
CA ASP A 177 25.98 0.91 -2.07
C ASP A 177 25.38 2.30 -2.29
N ARG A 178 26.18 3.19 -2.88
CA ARG A 178 25.81 4.60 -3.10
C ARG A 178 24.57 4.75 -4.00
N ARG A 179 24.40 3.88 -5.00
CA ARG A 179 23.26 3.95 -5.93
C ARG A 179 21.98 3.58 -5.18
N TYR A 180 21.98 2.47 -4.47
CA TYR A 180 20.86 2.08 -3.62
C TYR A 180 20.50 3.17 -2.59
N GLY A 181 21.50 3.71 -1.87
CA GLY A 181 21.29 4.76 -0.87
C GLY A 181 20.62 6.02 -1.45
N LYS A 182 21.11 6.53 -2.59
CA LYS A 182 20.53 7.71 -3.26
C LYS A 182 19.06 7.51 -3.61
N HIS A 183 18.72 6.34 -4.16
CA HIS A 183 17.36 6.05 -4.60
C HIS A 183 16.41 5.69 -3.46
N LEU A 184 16.91 5.08 -2.38
CA LEU A 184 16.15 4.92 -1.14
C LEU A 184 15.81 6.27 -0.50
N ILE A 185 16.76 7.21 -0.49
CA ILE A 185 16.51 8.58 -0.03
C ILE A 185 15.47 9.27 -0.92
N LYS A 186 15.54 9.09 -2.25
CA LYS A 186 14.51 9.58 -3.19
C LYS A 186 13.13 9.04 -2.80
N LEU A 187 12.98 7.72 -2.62
CA LEU A 187 11.71 7.11 -2.21
C LEU A 187 11.19 7.68 -0.89
N ILE A 188 12.03 7.74 0.16
CA ILE A 188 11.64 8.27 1.46
C ILE A 188 11.21 9.74 1.34
N ARG A 189 11.94 10.54 0.57
CA ARG A 189 11.59 11.95 0.30
C ARG A 189 10.26 12.06 -0.41
N THR A 190 10.03 11.24 -1.44
CA THR A 190 8.78 11.23 -2.21
C THR A 190 7.57 11.03 -1.32
N VAL A 191 7.62 10.13 -0.32
CA VAL A 191 6.48 9.85 0.57
C VAL A 191 6.63 10.40 1.99
N ARG A 192 7.57 11.31 2.25
CA ARG A 192 7.85 11.79 3.60
C ARG A 192 6.61 12.33 4.29
N TYR A 193 5.75 13.06 3.55
CA TYR A 193 4.53 13.65 4.08
C TYR A 193 3.51 12.59 4.50
N SER A 194 3.47 11.44 3.82
CA SER A 194 2.65 10.29 4.22
C SER A 194 3.09 9.71 5.57
N LEU A 195 4.38 9.75 5.89
CA LEU A 195 4.87 9.26 7.18
C LEU A 195 4.38 10.11 8.37
N PHE A 196 3.91 11.34 8.13
CA PHE A 196 3.26 12.19 9.14
C PHE A 196 1.76 11.92 9.30
N GLN A 197 1.16 11.12 8.41
CA GLN A 197 -0.25 10.73 8.49
C GLN A 197 -0.41 9.42 9.26
N THR A 198 -1.60 9.20 9.81
CA THR A 198 -1.99 7.87 10.30
C THR A 198 -2.41 7.01 9.11
N PRO A 199 -2.11 5.71 9.09
CA PRO A 199 -2.62 4.81 8.03
C PRO A 199 -4.14 4.82 7.87
N LEU A 200 -4.89 5.13 8.94
CA LEU A 200 -6.33 5.40 8.86
C LEU A 200 -6.68 6.51 7.86
N THR A 201 -5.87 7.56 7.77
CA THR A 201 -6.08 8.64 6.79
C THR A 201 -5.96 8.13 5.36
N TRP A 202 -5.07 7.18 5.10
CA TRP A 202 -4.89 6.60 3.77
C TRP A 202 -6.15 5.88 3.30
N ILE A 203 -6.71 4.97 4.10
CA ILE A 203 -7.93 4.27 3.69
C ILE A 203 -9.14 5.19 3.56
N ASN A 204 -9.28 6.18 4.45
CA ASN A 204 -10.34 7.18 4.34
C ASN A 204 -10.20 8.01 3.06
N ASN A 205 -8.99 8.47 2.73
CA ASN A 205 -8.74 9.19 1.49
C ASN A 205 -9.09 8.33 0.27
N ALA A 206 -8.74 7.03 0.29
CA ALA A 206 -9.08 6.11 -0.79
C ALA A 206 -10.59 5.99 -0.99
N ILE A 207 -11.34 5.75 0.09
CA ILE A 207 -12.80 5.63 0.08
C ILE A 207 -13.45 6.94 -0.40
N THR A 208 -13.12 8.06 0.25
CA THR A 208 -13.70 9.37 -0.08
C THR A 208 -13.41 9.77 -1.53
N THR A 209 -12.17 9.62 -1.99
CA THR A 209 -11.81 10.04 -3.35
C THR A 209 -12.46 9.13 -4.40
N THR A 210 -12.62 7.83 -4.10
CA THR A 210 -13.35 6.89 -4.95
C THR A 210 -14.82 7.27 -5.07
N ASP A 211 -15.47 7.61 -3.95
CA ASP A 211 -16.86 8.08 -3.95
C ASP A 211 -17.02 9.39 -4.71
N ASP A 212 -16.16 10.39 -4.45
CA ASP A 212 -16.15 11.66 -5.16
C ASP A 212 -16.09 11.47 -6.68
N ALA A 213 -15.18 10.60 -7.14
CA ALA A 213 -14.97 10.32 -8.55
C ALA A 213 -16.15 9.57 -9.17
N TRP A 214 -16.71 8.59 -8.45
CA TRP A 214 -17.87 7.86 -8.94
C TRP A 214 -19.11 8.75 -9.05
N GLN A 215 -19.32 9.66 -8.09
CA GLN A 215 -20.39 10.66 -8.17
C GLN A 215 -20.21 11.59 -9.36
N MET A 216 -18.98 12.05 -9.63
CA MET A 216 -18.68 12.84 -10.83
C MET A 216 -19.06 12.08 -12.11
N LEU A 217 -18.66 10.80 -12.24
CA LEU A 217 -19.00 9.99 -13.40
C LEU A 217 -20.51 9.85 -13.59
N CYS A 218 -21.26 9.60 -12.51
CA CYS A 218 -22.72 9.49 -12.56
C CYS A 218 -23.41 10.79 -12.96
N ARG A 219 -22.88 11.96 -12.54
CA ARG A 219 -23.43 13.27 -12.94
C ARG A 219 -23.24 13.53 -14.43
N ASN A 220 -22.10 13.10 -14.99
CA ASN A 220 -21.78 13.29 -16.40
C ASN A 220 -22.33 12.17 -17.31
N ASN A 221 -22.88 11.11 -16.73
CA ASN A 221 -23.47 9.99 -17.43
C ASN A 221 -24.68 9.44 -16.65
N SER A 222 -25.87 9.96 -16.95
CA SER A 222 -27.13 9.58 -16.28
C SER A 222 -27.42 8.08 -16.39
N GLN A 223 -27.07 7.45 -17.52
CA GLN A 223 -27.22 6.01 -17.71
C GLN A 223 -26.38 5.20 -16.72
N LEU A 224 -25.17 5.68 -16.38
CA LEU A 224 -24.33 5.03 -15.36
C LEU A 224 -24.91 5.22 -13.95
N ALA A 225 -25.56 6.35 -13.66
CA ALA A 225 -26.20 6.60 -12.38
C ALA A 225 -27.36 5.63 -12.11
N GLU A 226 -28.08 5.23 -13.15
CA GLU A 226 -29.21 4.29 -13.09
C GLU A 226 -28.78 2.82 -13.18
N THR A 227 -27.57 2.54 -13.68
CA THR A 227 -27.06 1.18 -13.84
C THR A 227 -26.57 0.61 -12.50
N ASN A 228 -27.02 -0.60 -12.16
CA ASN A 228 -26.45 -1.34 -11.04
C ASN A 228 -25.02 -1.81 -11.38
N THR A 229 -24.04 -1.48 -10.54
CA THR A 229 -22.62 -1.77 -10.78
C THR A 229 -22.11 -2.76 -9.74
N ASP A 230 -21.48 -3.84 -10.20
CA ASP A 230 -20.77 -4.77 -9.32
C ASP A 230 -19.34 -4.27 -9.08
N PHE A 231 -18.98 -4.04 -7.81
CA PHE A 231 -17.67 -3.54 -7.42
C PHE A 231 -16.72 -4.67 -7.02
N TYR A 232 -15.46 -4.52 -7.38
CA TYR A 232 -14.36 -5.39 -6.99
C TYR A 232 -13.24 -4.54 -6.40
N VAL A 233 -12.49 -5.09 -5.45
CA VAL A 233 -11.34 -4.40 -4.88
C VAL A 233 -10.10 -5.24 -5.13
N PHE A 234 -9.14 -4.63 -5.82
CA PHE A 234 -7.80 -5.17 -6.01
C PHE A 234 -6.80 -4.37 -5.17
N GLY A 235 -5.78 -5.02 -4.61
CA GLY A 235 -4.70 -4.30 -3.96
C GLY A 235 -3.35 -5.00 -3.98
N HIS A 236 -2.28 -4.24 -4.18
CA HIS A 236 -0.90 -4.73 -4.12
C HIS A 236 -0.19 -4.25 -2.85
N SER A 237 0.61 -5.11 -2.19
CA SER A 237 1.47 -4.71 -1.06
C SER A 237 0.67 -4.03 0.06
N LEU A 238 1.03 -2.81 0.48
CA LEU A 238 0.22 -2.00 1.41
C LEU A 238 -1.20 -1.78 0.90
N GLY A 239 -1.38 -1.55 -0.41
CA GLY A 239 -2.71 -1.46 -1.03
C GLY A 239 -3.51 -2.76 -0.86
N GLY A 240 -2.85 -3.92 -0.83
CA GLY A 240 -3.46 -5.21 -0.51
C GLY A 240 -4.01 -5.27 0.92
N LEU A 241 -3.28 -4.72 1.89
CA LEU A 241 -3.82 -4.56 3.26
C LEU A 241 -5.05 -3.66 3.29
N LEU A 242 -4.99 -2.54 2.58
CA LEU A 242 -6.09 -1.58 2.55
C LEU A 242 -7.31 -2.18 1.83
N ALA A 243 -7.10 -2.95 0.75
CA ALA A 243 -8.14 -3.71 0.07
C ALA A 243 -8.82 -4.72 1.00
N LEU A 244 -8.05 -5.53 1.74
CA LEU A 244 -8.60 -6.44 2.76
C LEU A 244 -9.29 -5.69 3.90
N SER A 245 -8.85 -4.47 4.21
CA SER A 245 -9.46 -3.65 5.26
C SER A 245 -10.65 -2.82 4.79
N TRP A 246 -10.97 -2.85 3.50
CA TRP A 246 -11.99 -1.99 2.88
C TRP A 246 -13.34 -2.13 3.58
N ILE A 247 -13.81 -3.39 3.72
CA ILE A 247 -15.11 -3.70 4.34
C ILE A 247 -15.22 -3.17 5.78
N TYR A 248 -14.15 -3.33 6.57
CA TYR A 248 -14.09 -2.85 7.96
C TYR A 248 -14.35 -1.34 8.06
N TYR A 249 -13.80 -0.56 7.14
CA TYR A 249 -13.90 0.90 7.17
C TYR A 249 -15.16 1.45 6.52
N ILE A 250 -15.65 0.85 5.43
CA ILE A 250 -16.96 1.23 4.87
C ILE A 250 -18.08 0.92 5.88
N LYS A 251 -18.01 -0.16 6.67
CA LYS A 251 -19.02 -0.47 7.71
C LYS A 251 -19.05 0.58 8.85
N GLN A 252 -17.96 1.32 9.07
CA GLN A 252 -17.84 2.31 10.15
C GLN A 252 -18.25 3.73 9.76
N GLU A 253 -18.27 4.05 8.48
CA GLU A 253 -18.67 5.38 8.04
C GLU A 253 -20.18 5.58 8.27
N LYS A 254 -20.52 6.64 9.02
CA LYS A 254 -21.88 6.92 9.52
C LYS A 254 -22.89 7.31 8.44
N ASN A 255 -22.41 7.66 7.25
CA ASN A 255 -23.25 8.06 6.13
C ASN A 255 -23.49 6.84 5.24
N GLN A 256 -24.72 6.66 4.76
CA GLN A 256 -25.19 5.53 3.94
C GLN A 256 -24.47 5.33 2.58
N LEU A 257 -23.33 5.99 2.36
CA LEU A 257 -22.43 5.86 1.20
C LEU A 257 -21.92 4.42 0.98
N ASN A 258 -22.00 3.56 1.99
CA ASN A 258 -21.16 2.37 2.13
C ASN A 258 -21.67 1.04 1.56
N LYS A 259 -22.97 0.92 1.23
CA LYS A 259 -23.44 -0.32 0.58
C LYS A 259 -23.04 -0.40 -0.89
N LYS A 260 -22.88 0.75 -1.54
CA LYS A 260 -22.57 0.82 -2.98
C LYS A 260 -21.19 0.25 -3.30
N PHE A 261 -20.18 0.60 -2.52
CA PHE A 261 -18.82 0.12 -2.69
C PHE A 261 -18.53 -1.16 -1.90
N TYR A 262 -19.58 -1.93 -1.57
CA TYR A 262 -19.39 -3.26 -1.01
C TYR A 262 -18.86 -4.17 -2.11
N PRO A 263 -17.65 -4.73 -1.97
CA PRO A 263 -17.08 -5.55 -3.02
C PRO A 263 -17.84 -6.86 -3.16
N GLN A 264 -18.00 -7.35 -4.39
CA GLN A 264 -18.43 -8.71 -4.65
C GLN A 264 -17.34 -9.70 -4.20
N GLN A 265 -16.08 -9.39 -4.51
CA GLN A 265 -14.91 -10.21 -4.19
C GLN A 265 -13.66 -9.31 -4.01
N ILE A 266 -12.68 -9.78 -3.22
CA ILE A 266 -11.42 -9.09 -2.98
C ILE A 266 -10.24 -9.94 -3.47
N ILE A 267 -9.32 -9.33 -4.22
CA ILE A 267 -8.13 -10.01 -4.72
C ILE A 267 -6.93 -9.15 -4.38
N VAL A 268 -5.91 -9.76 -3.79
CA VAL A 268 -4.72 -9.00 -3.38
C VAL A 268 -3.44 -9.68 -3.81
N ALA A 269 -2.46 -8.88 -4.22
CA ALA A 269 -1.15 -9.32 -4.64
C ALA A 269 -0.09 -8.95 -3.59
N ASP A 270 0.65 -9.95 -3.11
CA ASP A 270 1.74 -9.80 -2.15
C ASP A 270 1.38 -8.87 -0.96
N PRO A 271 0.19 -9.02 -0.33
CA PRO A 271 -0.34 -8.03 0.60
C PRO A 271 0.51 -7.91 1.87
N ALA A 272 0.66 -6.70 2.39
CA ALA A 272 1.19 -6.52 3.74
C ALA A 272 0.18 -7.01 4.79
N PRO A 273 0.56 -7.75 5.84
CA PRO A 273 -0.38 -8.13 6.90
C PRO A 273 -0.68 -6.96 7.87
N ASN A 274 0.19 -5.96 7.93
CA ASN A 274 -0.02 -4.73 8.69
C ASN A 274 0.80 -3.58 8.07
N THR A 275 0.50 -2.34 8.46
CA THR A 275 1.10 -1.13 7.87
C THR A 275 2.59 -0.95 8.16
N ILE A 276 3.14 -1.71 9.11
CA ILE A 276 4.56 -1.65 9.48
C ILE A 276 5.37 -2.80 8.86
N SER A 277 4.72 -3.70 8.12
CA SER A 277 5.38 -4.83 7.45
C SER A 277 6.31 -4.34 6.35
N GLY A 278 7.48 -4.98 6.23
CA GLY A 278 8.54 -4.56 5.31
C GLY A 278 9.42 -3.41 5.81
N ILE A 279 9.05 -2.74 6.91
CA ILE A 279 9.90 -1.71 7.55
C ILE A 279 10.98 -2.41 8.41
N PRO A 280 12.27 -2.07 8.28
CA PRO A 280 13.32 -2.62 9.14
C PRO A 280 13.04 -2.37 10.63
N LYS A 281 13.32 -3.36 11.49
CA LYS A 281 13.06 -3.27 12.94
C LYS A 281 13.73 -2.06 13.61
N THR A 282 14.93 -1.71 13.19
CA THR A 282 15.65 -0.53 13.68
C THR A 282 14.90 0.77 13.38
N VAL A 283 14.30 0.87 12.19
CA VAL A 283 13.45 2.01 11.80
C VAL A 283 12.16 2.02 12.62
N ILE A 284 11.51 0.86 12.83
CA ILE A 284 10.33 0.75 13.69
C ILE A 284 10.64 1.23 15.11
N PHE A 285 11.77 0.81 15.69
CA PHE A 285 12.19 1.24 17.02
C PHE A 285 12.35 2.76 17.12
N VAL A 286 13.02 3.39 16.15
CA VAL A 286 13.14 4.86 16.09
C VAL A 286 11.77 5.53 15.97
N LEU A 287 10.88 5.01 15.12
CA LEU A 287 9.53 5.54 14.95
C LEU A 287 8.66 5.37 16.22
N GLN A 288 8.85 4.29 16.97
CA GLN A 288 8.19 4.04 18.25
C GLN A 288 8.68 5.01 19.33
N LEU A 289 10.00 5.16 19.47
CA LEU A 289 10.61 6.11 20.42
C LEU A 289 10.10 7.54 20.20
N LEU A 290 9.84 7.88 18.94
CA LEU A 290 9.38 9.21 18.52
C LEU A 290 7.85 9.31 18.43
N ASN A 291 7.14 8.29 18.92
CA ASN A 291 5.67 8.22 19.00
C ASN A 291 4.98 8.55 17.66
N SER A 292 5.54 8.01 16.57
CA SER A 292 5.08 8.28 15.21
C SER A 292 3.61 7.91 15.02
N ARG A 293 2.88 8.75 14.27
CA ARG A 293 1.47 8.51 13.90
C ARG A 293 1.31 7.26 13.03
N LEU A 294 2.36 6.90 12.28
CA LEU A 294 2.41 5.68 11.49
C LEU A 294 2.21 4.42 12.33
N ILE A 295 2.78 4.42 13.55
CA ILE A 295 2.72 3.27 14.47
C ILE A 295 1.40 3.26 15.26
N ARG A 296 0.96 4.41 15.79
CA ARG A 296 -0.25 4.49 16.61
C ARG A 296 -1.54 4.18 15.86
N GLY A 297 -1.58 4.50 14.56
CA GLY A 297 -2.74 4.25 13.70
C GLY A 297 -2.55 3.05 12.77
N ALA A 298 -1.70 2.10 13.14
CA ALA A 298 -1.40 0.96 12.29
C ALA A 298 -2.67 0.15 11.99
N ILE A 299 -2.86 -0.17 10.71
CA ILE A 299 -3.89 -1.11 10.26
C ILE A 299 -3.28 -2.51 10.32
N ASP A 300 -4.04 -3.46 10.84
CA ASP A 300 -3.63 -4.84 11.04
C ASP A 300 -4.76 -5.77 10.61
N ILE A 301 -4.43 -6.74 9.74
CA ILE A 301 -5.37 -7.74 9.25
C ILE A 301 -6.00 -8.56 10.38
N LYS A 302 -5.31 -8.70 11.51
CA LYS A 302 -5.86 -9.39 12.70
C LYS A 302 -7.11 -8.74 13.24
N LYS A 303 -7.25 -7.43 13.01
CA LYS A 303 -8.41 -6.63 13.41
C LYS A 303 -9.41 -6.52 12.27
N THR A 304 -8.95 -6.08 11.09
CA THR A 304 -9.84 -5.73 9.98
C THR A 304 -10.34 -6.93 9.21
N GLY A 305 -9.57 -8.04 9.19
CA GLY A 305 -9.91 -9.27 8.51
C GLY A 305 -11.17 -9.96 9.05
N LEU A 306 -11.53 -9.67 10.32
CA LEU A 306 -12.69 -10.25 10.99
C LEU A 306 -14.03 -9.82 10.38
N ASP A 307 -14.04 -8.70 9.64
CA ASP A 307 -15.25 -8.15 9.02
C ASP A 307 -15.44 -8.58 7.56
N ILE A 308 -14.47 -9.32 7.00
CA ILE A 308 -14.50 -9.77 5.60
C ILE A 308 -15.38 -11.01 5.48
N ASP A 309 -16.50 -10.87 4.78
CA ASP A 309 -17.51 -11.92 4.55
C ASP A 309 -17.72 -12.26 3.07
N VAL A 310 -16.89 -11.69 2.19
CA VAL A 310 -16.91 -11.92 0.73
C VAL A 310 -15.78 -12.84 0.29
N PRO A 311 -15.84 -13.46 -0.90
CA PRO A 311 -14.74 -14.27 -1.40
C PRO A 311 -13.41 -13.52 -1.50
N VAL A 312 -12.31 -14.19 -1.11
CA VAL A 312 -10.95 -13.60 -1.10
C VAL A 312 -9.93 -14.51 -1.78
N ALA A 313 -9.11 -13.92 -2.66
CA ALA A 313 -7.86 -14.50 -3.13
C ALA A 313 -6.66 -13.68 -2.63
N VAL A 314 -5.69 -14.37 -2.02
CA VAL A 314 -4.36 -13.82 -1.80
C VAL A 314 -3.41 -14.45 -2.82
N LEU A 315 -2.88 -13.65 -3.73
CA LEU A 315 -1.88 -14.03 -4.72
C LEU A 315 -0.50 -13.62 -4.21
N HIS A 316 0.41 -14.56 -3.96
CA HIS A 316 1.68 -14.24 -3.33
C HIS A 316 2.86 -14.94 -4.02
N GLY A 317 4.03 -14.30 -4.12
CA GLY A 317 5.25 -14.90 -4.67
C GLY A 317 6.09 -15.63 -3.62
N ASP A 318 6.54 -16.85 -3.92
CA ASP A 318 7.30 -17.69 -3.00
C ASP A 318 8.65 -17.11 -2.54
N ASN A 319 9.17 -16.14 -3.30
CA ASN A 319 10.47 -15.51 -3.11
C ASN A 319 10.33 -14.02 -2.76
N ASP A 320 9.17 -13.60 -2.26
CA ASP A 320 9.00 -12.30 -1.65
C ASP A 320 9.87 -12.18 -0.38
N LYS A 321 10.80 -11.21 -0.43
CA LYS A 321 11.73 -10.89 0.65
C LYS A 321 11.25 -9.74 1.53
N LEU A 322 10.30 -8.94 1.06
CA LEU A 322 9.76 -7.78 1.78
C LEU A 322 8.63 -8.22 2.70
N VAL A 323 7.66 -8.95 2.16
CA VAL A 323 6.60 -9.61 2.92
C VAL A 323 6.76 -11.11 2.70
N LYS A 324 7.42 -11.80 3.62
CA LYS A 324 7.68 -13.23 3.45
C LYS A 324 6.36 -14.00 3.36
N PRO A 325 6.19 -14.95 2.43
CA PRO A 325 4.96 -15.76 2.31
C PRO A 325 4.59 -16.50 3.60
N ALA A 326 5.60 -16.90 4.37
CA ALA A 326 5.42 -17.51 5.68
C ALA A 326 4.69 -16.61 6.69
N ALA A 327 4.71 -15.28 6.51
CA ALA A 327 3.92 -14.37 7.33
C ALA A 327 2.41 -14.55 7.12
N TRP A 328 1.99 -15.06 5.96
CA TRP A 328 0.58 -15.34 5.66
C TRP A 328 0.18 -16.78 5.92
N ASP A 329 1.05 -17.73 5.57
CA ASP A 329 0.76 -19.17 5.62
C ASP A 329 1.06 -19.82 6.98
N LYS A 330 2.02 -19.28 7.74
CA LYS A 330 2.46 -19.90 8.99
C LYS A 330 2.00 -19.09 10.20
N ALA A 331 1.52 -19.81 11.20
CA ALA A 331 1.29 -19.23 12.51
C ALA A 331 2.65 -18.84 13.13
N GLY A 332 2.67 -17.71 13.84
CA GLY A 332 3.86 -17.27 14.57
C GLY A 332 4.20 -18.23 15.71
N LEU A 333 5.43 -18.17 16.22
CA LEU A 333 5.93 -19.08 17.27
C LEU A 333 5.01 -19.18 18.51
N PHE A 334 4.26 -18.11 18.80
CA PHE A 334 3.34 -17.99 19.94
C PHE A 334 1.87 -17.85 19.55
N SER A 335 1.52 -18.14 18.29
CA SER A 335 0.14 -18.04 17.79
C SER A 335 -0.29 -19.36 17.18
N LYS A 336 -1.56 -19.74 17.35
CA LYS A 336 -2.17 -20.84 16.61
C LYS A 336 -2.71 -20.41 15.24
N LYS A 337 -2.83 -19.10 15.01
CA LYS A 337 -3.36 -18.50 13.78
C LYS A 337 -2.26 -17.80 12.98
N SER A 338 -2.21 -18.08 11.69
CA SER A 338 -1.51 -17.30 10.67
C SER A 338 -2.26 -15.99 10.39
N ASN A 339 -1.67 -15.06 9.62
CA ASN A 339 -2.39 -13.85 9.21
C ASN A 339 -3.56 -14.17 8.27
N PHE A 340 -3.45 -15.22 7.45
CA PHE A 340 -4.53 -15.67 6.58
C PHE A 340 -5.75 -16.18 7.37
N ASP A 341 -5.53 -16.75 8.55
CA ASP A 341 -6.62 -17.24 9.43
C ASP A 341 -7.49 -16.12 10.01
N TYR A 342 -7.03 -14.87 10.00
CA TYR A 342 -7.81 -13.73 10.50
C TYR A 342 -8.80 -13.17 9.48
N ILE A 343 -8.72 -13.56 8.21
CA ILE A 343 -9.75 -13.26 7.20
C ILE A 343 -10.99 -14.12 7.54
N ALA A 344 -12.11 -13.50 7.93
CA ALA A 344 -13.28 -14.25 8.41
C ALA A 344 -14.04 -15.00 7.32
N SER A 345 -13.87 -14.61 6.05
CA SER A 345 -14.55 -15.23 4.91
C SER A 345 -14.34 -16.74 4.89
N ALA A 346 -15.44 -17.48 4.73
CA ALA A 346 -15.41 -18.92 4.51
C ALA A 346 -14.86 -19.26 3.11
N ASP A 347 -15.08 -18.37 2.14
CA ASP A 347 -14.65 -18.51 0.75
C ASP A 347 -13.32 -17.77 0.53
N LYS A 348 -12.24 -18.25 1.16
CA LYS A 348 -10.90 -17.67 1.01
C LYS A 348 -9.86 -18.69 0.55
N LYS A 349 -8.92 -18.25 -0.28
CA LYS A 349 -7.76 -19.06 -0.68
C LYS A 349 -6.51 -18.21 -0.86
N ILE A 350 -5.36 -18.79 -0.54
CA ILE A 350 -4.04 -18.25 -0.84
C ILE A 350 -3.39 -19.10 -1.94
N TYR A 351 -2.76 -18.42 -2.89
CA TYR A 351 -2.04 -19.02 -4.00
C TYR A 351 -0.61 -18.49 -3.99
N PHE A 352 0.33 -19.37 -4.33
CA PHE A 352 1.75 -19.09 -4.36
C PHE A 352 2.30 -19.32 -5.76
N SER A 353 2.74 -18.26 -6.42
CA SER A 353 3.56 -18.38 -7.62
C SER A 353 4.99 -18.77 -7.22
N LEU A 354 5.56 -19.73 -7.94
CA LEU A 354 6.89 -20.28 -7.66
C LEU A 354 7.93 -19.64 -8.57
N SER A 355 9.08 -19.30 -8.00
CA SER A 355 10.22 -18.80 -8.75
C SER A 355 10.85 -19.91 -9.60
N ASP A 356 11.09 -19.63 -10.88
CA ASP A 356 11.86 -20.48 -11.77
C ASP A 356 13.28 -19.92 -11.96
N LYS A 357 14.28 -20.70 -11.53
CA LYS A 357 15.69 -20.33 -11.67
C LYS A 357 16.23 -20.55 -13.09
N GLN A 358 15.64 -21.47 -13.86
CA GLN A 358 16.07 -21.77 -15.22
C GLN A 358 15.74 -20.59 -16.13
N ASP A 359 14.50 -20.10 -16.06
CA ASP A 359 14.02 -18.96 -16.86
C ASP A 359 14.34 -17.59 -16.24
N LYS A 360 15.07 -17.56 -15.13
CA LYS A 360 15.40 -16.34 -14.35
C LYS A 360 14.17 -15.51 -13.97
N LEU A 361 13.01 -16.17 -13.81
CA LEU A 361 11.74 -15.58 -13.42
C LEU A 361 11.55 -15.74 -11.92
N PHE A 362 11.61 -14.63 -11.17
CA PHE A 362 11.47 -14.64 -9.72
C PHE A 362 10.10 -14.13 -9.27
N ALA A 363 9.40 -14.92 -8.45
CA ALA A 363 8.12 -14.57 -7.83
C ALA A 363 8.36 -13.68 -6.60
N PHE A 364 8.67 -12.40 -6.86
CA PHE A 364 9.05 -11.41 -5.85
C PHE A 364 7.88 -10.53 -5.39
N HIS A 365 8.11 -9.53 -4.55
CA HIS A 365 7.06 -8.66 -4.01
C HIS A 365 6.27 -7.88 -5.08
N ASN A 366 6.97 -7.29 -6.05
CA ASN A 366 6.38 -6.41 -7.06
C ASN A 366 5.79 -7.17 -8.27
N GLN A 367 5.24 -8.37 -8.09
CA GLN A 367 4.70 -9.15 -9.22
C GLN A 367 3.58 -8.43 -9.95
N ALA A 368 2.77 -7.64 -9.23
CA ALA A 368 1.68 -6.86 -9.80
C ALA A 368 2.14 -5.59 -10.54
N VAL A 369 3.36 -5.13 -10.28
CA VAL A 369 3.95 -3.92 -10.91
C VAL A 369 4.36 -4.24 -12.35
N THR A 370 4.32 -3.24 -13.22
CA THR A 370 4.72 -3.29 -14.63
C THR A 370 6.06 -2.59 -14.87
N ASP A 371 6.25 -1.43 -14.26
CA ASP A 371 7.43 -0.60 -14.46
C ASP A 371 7.90 -0.02 -13.12
N THR A 372 9.18 -0.18 -12.80
CA THR A 372 9.85 0.32 -11.59
C THR A 372 10.92 1.38 -11.89
N SER A 373 11.06 1.78 -13.15
CA SER A 373 12.13 2.64 -13.67
C SER A 373 12.26 3.98 -12.94
N TYR A 374 11.17 4.52 -12.39
CA TYR A 374 11.16 5.83 -11.70
C TYR A 374 12.18 5.95 -10.54
N PHE A 375 12.42 4.88 -9.77
CA PHE A 375 13.37 4.89 -8.65
C PHE A 375 14.68 4.14 -8.92
N SER A 376 14.89 3.50 -10.08
CA SER A 376 16.05 2.64 -10.44
C SER A 376 16.03 1.18 -9.98
N ASP A 377 16.70 0.37 -10.79
CA ASP A 377 16.95 -1.05 -10.58
C ASP A 377 17.70 -1.35 -9.28
N ALA A 378 18.63 -0.48 -8.88
CA ALA A 378 19.44 -0.72 -7.68
C ALA A 378 18.56 -0.79 -6.42
N LEU A 379 17.58 0.11 -6.31
CA LEU A 379 16.60 0.09 -5.22
C LEU A 379 15.73 -1.16 -5.30
N PHE A 380 15.13 -1.40 -6.46
CA PHE A 380 14.14 -2.46 -6.62
C PHE A 380 14.70 -3.88 -6.60
N LYS A 381 15.99 -4.08 -6.92
CA LYS A 381 16.71 -5.35 -6.65
C LYS A 381 16.63 -5.76 -5.17
N LYS A 382 16.53 -4.81 -4.24
CA LYS A 382 16.39 -5.06 -2.80
C LYS A 382 14.93 -4.99 -2.32
N PHE A 383 14.09 -4.21 -3.00
CA PHE A 383 12.66 -4.02 -2.69
C PHE A 383 11.73 -4.97 -3.46
N GLY A 384 12.18 -6.21 -3.66
CA GLY A 384 11.31 -7.25 -4.22
C GLY A 384 11.09 -7.17 -5.72
N GLY A 385 12.14 -6.87 -6.49
CA GLY A 385 12.24 -7.15 -7.93
C GLY A 385 12.18 -5.93 -8.83
N VAL A 386 13.03 -5.93 -9.86
CA VAL A 386 13.06 -4.92 -10.93
C VAL A 386 12.09 -5.31 -12.02
N LYS A 387 11.28 -4.35 -12.48
CA LYS A 387 10.48 -4.47 -13.71
C LYS A 387 10.66 -3.24 -14.59
N HIS A 388 10.73 -3.48 -15.88
CA HIS A 388 10.70 -2.47 -16.94
C HIS A 388 9.47 -2.65 -17.86
N GLN A 389 8.84 -3.81 -17.78
CA GLN A 389 7.63 -4.19 -18.49
C GLN A 389 6.95 -5.36 -17.76
N ALA A 390 5.71 -5.64 -18.11
CA ALA A 390 5.02 -6.83 -17.65
C ALA A 390 5.72 -8.13 -18.09
N ASN A 391 5.54 -9.19 -17.30
CA ASN A 391 6.07 -10.53 -17.56
C ASN A 391 5.04 -11.62 -17.23
N ALA A 392 5.45 -12.90 -17.27
CA ALA A 392 4.55 -14.03 -17.02
C ALA A 392 3.77 -13.93 -15.70
N TYR A 393 4.38 -13.42 -14.61
CA TYR A 393 3.66 -13.22 -13.34
C TYR A 393 2.54 -12.18 -13.43
N ASN A 394 2.66 -11.18 -14.31
CA ASN A 394 1.58 -10.26 -14.60
C ASN A 394 0.47 -10.99 -15.36
N HIS A 395 0.75 -11.44 -16.58
CA HIS A 395 -0.29 -11.88 -17.51
C HIS A 395 -0.87 -13.25 -17.17
N GLU A 396 -0.07 -14.22 -16.71
CA GLU A 396 -0.56 -15.59 -16.45
C GLU A 396 -1.14 -15.75 -15.03
N TYR A 397 -0.79 -14.86 -14.10
CA TYR A 397 -1.14 -15.01 -12.68
C TYR A 397 -1.93 -13.84 -12.10
N ILE A 398 -1.33 -12.66 -11.91
CA ILE A 398 -2.02 -11.55 -11.23
C ILE A 398 -3.21 -11.05 -12.06
N TRP A 399 -2.99 -10.76 -13.34
CA TRP A 399 -3.99 -10.14 -14.21
C TRP A 399 -5.03 -11.13 -14.66
N SER A 400 -4.60 -12.35 -15.01
CA SER A 400 -5.51 -13.45 -15.28
C SER A 400 -6.37 -13.76 -14.06
N GLY A 401 -5.80 -13.83 -12.85
CA GLY A 401 -6.58 -14.04 -11.62
C GLY A 401 -7.65 -12.99 -11.40
N LEU A 402 -7.28 -11.70 -11.52
CA LEU A 402 -8.25 -10.60 -11.40
C LEU A 402 -9.32 -10.67 -12.49
N ASN A 403 -8.92 -10.92 -13.74
CA ASN A 403 -9.82 -11.00 -14.88
C ASN A 403 -10.79 -12.18 -14.80
N LEU A 404 -10.35 -13.36 -14.35
CA LEU A 404 -11.20 -14.54 -14.17
C LEU A 404 -12.32 -14.26 -13.15
N VAL A 405 -11.97 -13.59 -12.04
CA VAL A 405 -12.95 -13.23 -11.01
C VAL A 405 -13.93 -12.18 -11.52
N ILE A 406 -13.44 -11.12 -12.19
CA ILE A 406 -14.32 -10.06 -12.68
C ILE A 406 -15.16 -10.56 -13.85
N LYS A 407 -14.58 -11.16 -14.88
CA LYS A 407 -15.27 -11.51 -16.13
C LYS A 407 -16.11 -12.76 -15.99
N GLU A 408 -15.49 -13.85 -15.56
CA GLU A 408 -16.05 -15.20 -15.62
C GLU A 408 -16.82 -15.57 -14.35
N SER A 409 -16.96 -14.61 -13.42
CA SER A 409 -17.61 -14.79 -12.13
C SER A 409 -17.05 -15.99 -11.36
N VAL A 410 -15.78 -16.35 -11.62
CA VAL A 410 -15.07 -17.38 -10.87
C VAL A 410 -14.90 -16.87 -9.44
N LYS A 411 -15.17 -17.72 -8.45
CA LYS A 411 -14.90 -17.37 -7.06
C LYS A 411 -13.40 -17.22 -6.86
N ALA A 412 -12.99 -16.19 -6.14
CA ALA A 412 -11.59 -15.90 -5.83
C ALA A 412 -10.91 -17.09 -5.11
N SER A 413 -11.67 -17.88 -4.36
CA SER A 413 -11.23 -19.11 -3.71
C SER A 413 -11.03 -20.32 -4.64
N GLU A 414 -11.35 -20.22 -5.93
CA GLU A 414 -11.39 -21.34 -6.90
C GLU A 414 -10.46 -21.15 -8.13
N LEU A 415 -9.45 -20.29 -8.03
CA LEU A 415 -8.59 -19.90 -9.16
C LEU A 415 -7.53 -20.93 -9.57
N LEU A 416 -7.12 -21.85 -8.69
CA LEU A 416 -5.89 -22.66 -8.88
C LEU A 416 -5.81 -23.36 -10.25
N ASN A 417 -6.91 -23.99 -10.68
CA ASN A 417 -6.96 -24.76 -11.93
C ASN A 417 -7.54 -23.94 -13.10
N LYS A 418 -7.71 -22.63 -12.93
CA LYS A 418 -8.29 -21.71 -13.91
C LYS A 418 -7.27 -20.75 -14.50
N PHE A 419 -6.12 -20.60 -13.86
CA PHE A 419 -5.04 -19.78 -14.40
C PHE A 419 -4.54 -20.32 -15.76
N PRO A 420 -4.32 -19.45 -16.76
CA PRO A 420 -3.78 -19.84 -18.06
C PRO A 420 -2.24 -19.97 -18.01
N LEU A 421 -1.75 -20.80 -17.09
CA LEU A 421 -0.32 -20.97 -16.82
C LEU A 421 0.38 -21.66 -17.99
N LYS A 422 1.46 -21.06 -18.47
CA LYS A 422 2.35 -21.61 -19.52
C LYS A 422 3.79 -21.65 -19.04
N THR A 423 4.23 -20.58 -18.39
CA THR A 423 5.63 -20.35 -18.03
C THR A 423 5.88 -20.52 -16.53
N ILE A 424 4.89 -20.17 -15.70
CA ILE A 424 5.04 -20.17 -14.24
C ILE A 424 4.19 -21.25 -13.58
N LYS A 425 4.61 -21.68 -12.38
CA LYS A 425 3.85 -22.63 -11.57
C LYS A 425 3.18 -21.92 -10.40
N VAL A 426 1.92 -22.28 -10.15
CA VAL A 426 1.14 -21.80 -8.99
C VAL A 426 0.73 -23.00 -8.14
N VAL A 427 0.81 -22.85 -6.83
CA VAL A 427 0.40 -23.87 -5.84
C VAL A 427 -0.43 -23.20 -4.75
N ASP A 428 -1.22 -23.96 -4.01
CA ASP A 428 -2.03 -23.44 -2.89
C ASP A 428 -1.42 -23.68 -1.51
N LYS A 429 -0.24 -24.31 -1.47
CA LYS A 429 0.57 -24.52 -0.26
C LYS A 429 2.02 -24.29 -0.59
N LEU A 430 2.72 -23.56 0.28
CA LEU A 430 4.15 -23.35 0.12
C LEU A 430 4.89 -24.70 0.13
N PRO A 431 5.81 -24.93 -0.81
CA PRO A 431 6.67 -26.10 -0.75
C PRO A 431 7.41 -26.14 0.59
N LYS A 432 7.49 -27.33 1.20
CA LYS A 432 8.30 -27.51 2.42
C LYS A 432 9.76 -27.18 2.07
N LYS A 433 10.26 -26.05 2.56
CA LYS A 433 11.70 -25.78 2.51
C LYS A 433 12.40 -26.83 3.37
N ALA A 434 13.35 -27.55 2.77
CA ALA A 434 14.26 -28.40 3.51
C ALA A 434 14.92 -27.56 4.62
N LEU A 435 15.04 -28.16 5.81
CA LEU A 435 15.75 -27.53 6.91
C LEU A 435 17.18 -27.23 6.43
N ASP A 436 17.63 -25.99 6.57
CA ASP A 436 19.02 -25.65 6.28
C ASP A 436 19.88 -26.18 7.43
N ILE A 437 20.25 -27.46 7.33
CA ILE A 437 21.03 -28.17 8.35
C ILE A 437 22.33 -27.42 8.61
N LYS A 438 22.93 -26.77 7.60
CA LYS A 438 24.15 -25.97 7.80
C LYS A 438 23.90 -24.79 8.72
N LEU A 439 22.82 -24.04 8.51
CA LEU A 439 22.47 -22.92 9.40
C LEU A 439 22.15 -23.40 10.82
N VAL A 440 21.44 -24.52 10.96
CA VAL A 440 21.16 -25.11 12.28
C VAL A 440 22.46 -25.52 12.99
N LEU A 441 23.37 -26.18 12.28
CA LEU A 441 24.68 -26.54 12.82
C LEU A 441 25.49 -25.30 13.21
N ILE A 442 25.49 -24.24 12.40
CA ILE A 442 26.16 -22.97 12.74
C ILE A 442 25.59 -22.38 14.03
N ILE A 443 24.26 -22.32 14.17
CA ILE A 443 23.59 -21.81 15.38
C ILE A 443 23.94 -22.67 16.59
N LEU A 444 23.89 -24.00 16.46
CA LEU A 444 24.26 -24.93 17.54
C LEU A 444 25.73 -24.78 17.92
N SER A 445 26.63 -24.61 16.96
CA SER A 445 28.05 -24.35 17.22
C SER A 445 28.26 -23.02 17.96
N VAL A 446 27.56 -21.95 17.57
CA VAL A 446 27.65 -20.65 18.27
C VAL A 446 27.12 -20.75 19.70
N ILE A 447 25.99 -21.44 19.90
CA ILE A 447 25.43 -21.69 21.23
C ILE A 447 26.39 -22.55 22.06
N GLY A 448 26.97 -23.60 21.48
CA GLY A 448 27.93 -24.48 22.14
C GLY A 448 29.21 -23.74 22.55
N LEU A 449 29.78 -22.92 21.66
CA LEU A 449 30.95 -22.10 21.95
C LEU A 449 30.65 -21.03 23.01
N SER A 450 29.46 -20.42 22.96
CA SER A 450 29.03 -19.45 23.97
C SER A 450 28.79 -20.11 25.34
N GLY A 451 28.24 -21.33 25.35
CA GLY A 451 28.07 -22.14 26.55
C GLY A 451 29.40 -22.57 27.17
N LEU A 452 30.35 -23.02 26.34
CA LEU A 452 31.72 -23.33 26.76
C LEU A 452 32.43 -22.09 27.30
N GLY A 453 32.34 -20.96 26.60
CA GLY A 453 32.90 -19.69 27.06
C GLY A 453 32.35 -19.25 28.41
N TYR A 454 31.02 -19.34 28.59
CA TYR A 454 30.38 -19.07 29.89
C TYR A 454 30.84 -20.05 30.98
N PHE A 455 30.97 -21.34 30.65
CA PHE A 455 31.46 -22.35 31.58
C PHE A 455 32.89 -22.03 32.04
N PHE A 456 33.83 -21.79 31.11
CA PHE A 456 35.21 -21.44 31.45
C PHE A 456 35.30 -20.16 32.28
N TRP A 457 34.48 -19.15 31.96
CA TRP A 457 34.37 -17.93 32.74
C TRP A 457 33.85 -18.19 34.16
N SER A 458 32.80 -19.01 34.30
CA SER A 458 32.23 -19.36 35.60
C SER A 458 33.18 -20.17 36.50
N GLN A 459 34.13 -20.88 35.88
CA GLN A 459 35.17 -21.66 36.58
C GLN A 459 36.45 -20.85 36.83
N GLY A 460 36.50 -19.58 36.43
CA GLY A 460 37.68 -18.72 36.59
C GLY A 460 38.89 -19.15 35.76
N ILE A 461 38.67 -19.91 34.68
CA ILE A 461 39.73 -20.35 33.76
C ILE A 461 40.06 -19.23 32.75
N ILE A 462 39.07 -18.38 32.44
CA ILE A 462 39.16 -17.17 31.62
C ILE A 462 38.40 -16.07 32.37
#